data_AF-A0A7J6V4M3-F1
#
_entry.id   AF-A0A7J6V4M3-F1
#
_cell.length_a   1.000
_cell.length_b   1.000
_cell.length_c   1.000
_cell.angle_alpha   90.00
_cell.angle_beta   90.00
_cell.angle_gamma   90.00
#
_symmetry.space_group_name_H-M   'P 1'
#
loop_
_entity.id
_entity.type
_entity.pdbx_description
1 polymer ?
#
loop_
_entity_poly.entity_id
_entity_poly.type
_entity_poly.pdbx_seq_one_letter_code
_entity_poly.pdbx_strand_id
1 'polypeptide(L)'
;MADDDLTSFSSVLDNNDSIKQVEEEGSEQQHTQTQKEEENISLVVDMNQIHRSNSRPQLDVSGAAIQGNIEERDPTILLPNQSDDISHLALDIGGTLTKLVYFSRHEDQLIDDKRKKSLKEKLGVSNGTRRSYPILGGRLHFVKFETIKLNECLDFIYSKRLHRGGIDPHGWSSEPQVNENAIIKATGGGAYKFADKFKERLGVSIEKEDEMNCLVAGANFLLKTIRHEAFTHMEGQKKFVQIDQNDLFPYLLVNIGSGVSMIKVDGDGKHERVSGTNVGGGTYWGLGRLLTKCKSFDELLELSQRGDNKAVDMLVGDIYGGLDYTKGEGGESDYVDNSYKQ
;
A
#
# COMPACT_ATOMS: atom_id res chain seq x y z
N MET A 1 9.93 21.46 61.38
CA MET A 1 9.02 22.56 60.97
C MET A 1 8.73 22.30 59.50
N ALA A 2 8.05 21.16 59.27
CA ALA A 2 6.61 21.04 58.96
C ALA A 2 6.45 21.09 57.42
N ASP A 3 6.40 19.93 56.75
CA ASP A 3 5.24 19.01 56.56
C ASP A 3 4.33 19.54 55.44
N ASP A 4 4.34 18.91 54.27
CA ASP A 4 3.41 17.87 53.78
C ASP A 4 2.05 18.45 53.33
N ASP A 5 1.70 18.25 52.05
CA ASP A 5 0.31 18.09 51.67
C ASP A 5 0.15 17.22 50.41
N LEU A 6 -0.22 15.96 50.68
CA LEU A 6 -0.71 14.91 49.80
C LEU A 6 -2.11 14.55 50.33
N THR A 7 -3.17 14.82 49.56
CA THR A 7 -4.52 14.24 49.76
C THR A 7 -5.13 14.04 48.36
N SER A 8 -5.23 12.81 47.85
CA SER A 8 -6.20 11.73 48.14
C SER A 8 -7.64 12.06 47.72
N PHE A 9 -8.12 11.36 46.68
CA PHE A 9 -9.54 11.18 46.39
C PHE A 9 -9.79 9.69 46.21
N SER A 10 -10.52 9.10 47.14
CA SER A 10 -11.15 7.79 47.00
C SER A 10 -12.62 7.86 47.40
N SER A 11 -13.39 6.98 46.76
CA SER A 11 -14.65 6.37 47.22
C SER A 11 -15.88 7.26 47.43
N VAL A 12 -16.91 7.03 46.60
CA VAL A 12 -18.26 6.67 47.09
C VAL A 12 -18.89 5.68 46.09
N LEU A 13 -19.11 4.46 46.54
CA LEU A 13 -20.07 3.50 45.99
C LEU A 13 -21.10 3.19 47.08
N ASP A 14 -22.30 2.90 46.61
CA ASP A 14 -23.38 2.09 47.20
C ASP A 14 -24.29 2.62 48.32
N ASN A 15 -25.59 2.54 48.01
CA ASN A 15 -26.77 2.22 48.83
C ASN A 15 -28.02 2.55 47.97
N ASN A 16 -29.12 1.81 47.88
CA ASN A 16 -29.56 0.53 48.44
C ASN A 16 -30.85 0.11 47.69
N ASP A 17 -31.04 -1.20 47.56
CA ASP A 17 -32.29 -1.98 47.68
C ASP A 17 -33.65 -1.44 47.18
N SER A 18 -34.33 -2.25 46.35
CA SER A 18 -35.56 -2.96 46.76
C SER A 18 -36.07 -3.94 45.68
N ILE A 19 -36.13 -5.22 46.07
CA ILE A 19 -36.83 -6.33 45.38
C ILE A 19 -38.24 -6.48 45.98
N LYS A 20 -39.25 -6.77 45.13
CA LYS A 20 -40.44 -7.64 45.37
C LYS A 20 -41.34 -7.59 44.11
N GLN A 21 -41.54 -8.67 43.34
CA GLN A 21 -42.26 -9.94 43.55
C GLN A 21 -43.71 -9.91 42.99
N VAL A 22 -44.03 -10.96 42.19
CA VAL A 22 -45.36 -11.62 42.03
C VAL A 22 -46.32 -10.90 41.03
N GLU A 23 -46.97 -11.53 40.03
CA GLU A 23 -47.75 -12.78 39.99
C GLU A 23 -48.04 -13.24 38.52
N GLU A 24 -48.21 -14.56 38.33
CA GLU A 24 -48.88 -15.24 37.19
C GLU A 24 -50.38 -14.83 37.13
N GLU A 25 -51.21 -14.99 36.09
CA GLU A 25 -51.63 -16.24 35.43
C GLU A 25 -52.83 -15.92 34.48
N GLY A 26 -52.96 -16.66 33.37
CA GLY A 26 -54.23 -16.92 32.62
C GLY A 26 -54.86 -15.80 31.77
N SER A 27 -55.57 -16.02 30.66
CA SER A 27 -55.91 -17.20 29.85
C SER A 27 -56.68 -16.70 28.62
N GLU A 28 -56.37 -17.31 27.46
CA GLU A 28 -57.19 -17.58 26.26
C GLU A 28 -58.37 -16.66 25.81
N GLN A 29 -58.34 -16.41 24.49
CA GLN A 29 -59.43 -16.33 23.50
C GLN A 29 -59.55 -14.99 22.76
N GLN A 30 -59.02 -14.94 21.54
CA GLN A 30 -59.84 -14.62 20.36
C GLN A 30 -59.13 -15.01 19.06
N HIS A 31 -59.76 -15.96 18.38
CA HIS A 31 -59.43 -16.44 17.06
C HIS A 31 -60.02 -15.49 16.00
N THR A 32 -59.55 -15.65 14.76
CA THR A 32 -60.07 -15.12 13.47
C THR A 32 -59.72 -13.68 13.04
N GLN A 33 -59.07 -13.62 11.86
CA GLN A 33 -58.82 -12.48 10.94
C GLN A 33 -57.39 -11.96 10.84
N THR A 34 -56.45 -12.76 10.33
CA THR A 34 -55.27 -12.22 9.59
C THR A 34 -54.71 -13.26 8.62
N GLN A 35 -55.44 -13.54 7.55
CA GLN A 35 -54.92 -14.23 6.36
C GLN A 35 -55.59 -13.59 5.14
N LYS A 36 -55.21 -12.34 4.80
CA LYS A 36 -55.62 -11.66 3.56
C LYS A 36 -54.86 -10.37 3.22
N GLU A 37 -53.64 -10.16 3.75
CA GLU A 37 -52.86 -8.94 3.46
C GLU A 37 -51.51 -9.16 2.76
N GLU A 38 -51.13 -10.40 2.40
CA GLU A 38 -49.80 -10.66 1.80
C GLU A 38 -49.74 -10.78 0.26
N GLU A 39 -50.85 -10.62 -0.47
CA GLU A 39 -50.84 -10.86 -1.94
C GLU A 39 -51.09 -9.64 -2.85
N ASN A 40 -51.12 -8.40 -2.35
CA ASN A 40 -51.50 -7.23 -3.18
C ASN A 40 -50.54 -6.03 -3.18
N ILE A 41 -49.24 -6.23 -2.95
CA ILE A 41 -48.20 -5.18 -3.18
C ILE A 41 -47.20 -5.65 -4.24
N SER A 42 -47.71 -6.27 -5.30
CA SER A 42 -46.98 -6.46 -6.54
C SER A 42 -47.82 -5.87 -7.66
N LEU A 43 -47.20 -5.01 -8.46
CA LEU A 43 -47.76 -4.32 -9.63
C LEU A 43 -48.59 -3.07 -9.31
N VAL A 44 -47.95 -1.90 -9.46
CA VAL A 44 -48.39 -0.75 -10.29
C VAL A 44 -47.44 0.43 -9.98
N VAL A 45 -46.40 0.56 -10.83
CA VAL A 45 -45.76 1.76 -11.44
C VAL A 45 -45.40 2.97 -10.54
N ASP A 46 -44.33 3.75 -10.74
CA ASP A 46 -43.30 3.91 -11.76
C ASP A 46 -42.31 4.98 -11.22
N MET A 47 -41.18 5.16 -11.93
CA MET A 47 -40.38 6.40 -11.96
C MET A 47 -39.59 6.76 -10.69
N ASN A 48 -38.50 6.04 -10.44
CA ASN A 48 -37.24 6.64 -9.99
C ASN A 48 -36.17 5.55 -9.82
N GLN A 49 -35.44 5.25 -10.90
CA GLN A 49 -34.01 4.95 -10.83
C GLN A 49 -33.47 4.82 -12.25
N ILE A 50 -33.02 5.95 -12.77
CA ILE A 50 -31.98 5.97 -13.81
C ILE A 50 -30.82 5.18 -13.22
N HIS A 51 -30.66 3.92 -13.64
CA HIS A 51 -29.48 3.12 -13.33
C HIS A 51 -28.27 3.85 -13.93
N ARG A 52 -27.58 4.64 -13.09
CA ARG A 52 -26.19 5.02 -13.30
C ARG A 52 -25.36 3.74 -13.28
N SER A 53 -25.20 3.07 -14.42
CA SER A 53 -24.07 2.18 -14.64
C SER A 53 -22.84 3.04 -14.96
N ASN A 54 -22.34 3.77 -13.98
CA ASN A 54 -20.96 4.24 -14.00
C ASN A 54 -20.10 3.09 -13.44
N SER A 55 -19.92 2.03 -14.24
CA SER A 55 -18.93 1.01 -13.94
C SER A 55 -17.57 1.70 -13.92
N ARG A 56 -17.05 1.97 -12.71
CA ARG A 56 -15.71 2.51 -12.53
C ARG A 56 -14.75 1.56 -13.26
N PRO A 57 -13.84 2.06 -14.11
CA PRO A 57 -12.93 1.20 -14.86
C PRO A 57 -12.18 0.30 -13.88
N GLN A 58 -12.19 -1.01 -14.14
CA GLN A 58 -11.63 -2.02 -13.24
C GLN A 58 -10.25 -2.42 -13.75
N LEU A 59 -9.30 -2.56 -12.82
CA LEU A 59 -7.98 -3.06 -13.14
C LEU A 59 -8.07 -4.55 -13.47
N ASP A 60 -7.77 -4.92 -14.71
CA ASP A 60 -7.63 -6.30 -15.16
C ASP A 60 -6.20 -6.78 -14.89
N VAL A 61 -6.11 -7.68 -13.91
CA VAL A 61 -4.86 -8.28 -13.45
C VAL A 61 -4.63 -9.69 -14.00
N SER A 62 -5.50 -10.15 -14.90
CA SER A 62 -5.32 -11.44 -15.54
C SER A 62 -4.03 -11.44 -16.37
N GLY A 63 -3.17 -12.43 -16.10
CA GLY A 63 -1.85 -12.50 -16.73
C GLY A 63 -0.83 -11.46 -16.22
N ALA A 64 -1.12 -10.76 -15.11
CA ALA A 64 -0.19 -9.80 -14.54
C ALA A 64 1.15 -10.47 -14.17
N ALA A 65 2.25 -9.80 -14.50
CA ALA A 65 3.59 -10.32 -14.27
C ALA A 65 4.59 -9.19 -14.03
N ILE A 66 5.57 -9.45 -13.15
CA ILE A 66 6.72 -8.57 -12.99
C ILE A 66 7.54 -8.60 -14.28
N GLN A 67 7.72 -7.44 -14.90
CA GLN A 67 8.50 -7.22 -16.11
C GLN A 67 9.73 -6.39 -15.76
N GLY A 68 10.86 -7.08 -15.73
CA GLY A 68 12.19 -6.54 -15.47
C GLY A 68 13.19 -7.69 -15.27
N ASN A 69 14.49 -7.40 -15.35
CA ASN A 69 15.50 -8.39 -14.97
C ASN A 69 15.55 -8.52 -13.44
N ILE A 70 16.04 -9.65 -12.92
CA ILE A 70 16.18 -9.89 -11.47
C ILE A 70 17.03 -8.79 -10.79
N GLU A 71 17.92 -8.15 -11.55
CA GLU A 71 18.83 -7.09 -11.08
C GLU A 71 18.23 -5.67 -11.20
N GLU A 72 17.08 -5.51 -11.86
CA GLU A 72 16.45 -4.20 -12.01
C GLU A 72 15.87 -3.74 -10.66
N ARG A 73 16.23 -2.52 -10.25
CA ARG A 73 15.95 -2.01 -8.90
C ARG A 73 14.46 -1.80 -8.62
N ASP A 74 13.72 -1.38 -9.64
CA ASP A 74 12.30 -1.00 -9.54
C ASP A 74 11.54 -1.54 -10.78
N PRO A 75 11.34 -2.87 -10.91
CA PRO A 75 10.72 -3.47 -12.09
C PRO A 75 9.24 -3.07 -12.19
N THR A 76 8.71 -3.07 -13.42
CA THR A 76 7.31 -2.76 -13.68
C THR A 76 6.42 -3.99 -13.52
N ILE A 77 5.11 -3.81 -13.29
CA ILE A 77 4.14 -4.89 -13.42
C ILE A 77 3.40 -4.72 -14.74
N LEU A 78 3.54 -5.70 -15.64
CA LEU A 78 2.78 -5.80 -16.88
C LEU A 78 1.34 -6.21 -16.56
N LEU A 79 0.38 -5.51 -17.15
CA LEU A 79 -1.05 -5.80 -17.12
C LEU A 79 -1.52 -6.01 -18.57
N PRO A 80 -1.37 -7.23 -19.11
CA PRO A 80 -1.44 -7.47 -20.55
C PRO A 80 -2.85 -7.37 -21.15
N ASN A 81 -3.89 -7.44 -20.31
CA ASN A 81 -5.29 -7.47 -20.74
C ASN A 81 -6.06 -6.18 -20.36
N GLN A 82 -5.37 -5.16 -19.84
CA GLN A 82 -6.02 -3.92 -19.42
C GLN A 82 -6.66 -3.18 -20.62
N SER A 83 -8.00 -3.16 -20.65
CA SER A 83 -8.78 -2.48 -21.69
C SER A 83 -9.12 -1.05 -21.34
N ASP A 84 -9.51 -0.79 -20.09
CA ASP A 84 -10.04 0.50 -19.69
C ASP A 84 -8.94 1.56 -19.64
N ASP A 85 -9.29 2.80 -19.99
CA ASP A 85 -8.38 3.91 -19.74
C ASP A 85 -8.37 4.24 -18.25
N ILE A 86 -7.18 4.18 -17.68
CA ILE A 86 -6.98 4.26 -16.24
C ILE A 86 -5.97 5.36 -15.98
N SER A 87 -6.44 6.46 -15.41
CA SER A 87 -5.58 7.49 -14.85
C SER A 87 -5.29 7.19 -13.39
N HIS A 88 -4.42 6.21 -13.13
CA HIS A 88 -3.97 5.91 -11.78
C HIS A 88 -2.59 6.52 -11.53
N LEU A 89 -2.58 7.54 -10.69
CA LEU A 89 -1.41 8.05 -10.00
C LEU A 89 -1.74 7.99 -8.49
N ALA A 90 -0.88 7.34 -7.72
CA ALA A 90 -0.97 7.28 -6.27
C ALA A 90 0.40 7.53 -5.65
N LEU A 91 0.41 8.14 -4.46
CA LEU A 91 1.64 8.40 -3.72
C LEU A 91 1.59 7.85 -2.30
N ASP A 92 2.74 7.41 -1.80
CA ASP A 92 3.03 7.26 -0.37
C ASP A 92 4.16 8.24 -0.02
N ILE A 93 3.82 9.29 0.74
CA ILE A 93 4.76 10.33 1.13
C ILE A 93 5.22 10.06 2.57
N GLY A 94 6.22 9.20 2.71
CA GLY A 94 6.82 8.86 4.00
C GLY A 94 7.79 9.94 4.52
N GLY A 95 8.27 9.75 5.74
CA GLY A 95 9.22 10.68 6.38
C GLY A 95 10.55 10.82 5.62
N THR A 96 11.06 9.72 5.07
CA THR A 96 12.34 9.69 4.33
C THR A 96 12.18 9.57 2.83
N LEU A 97 11.23 8.75 2.36
CA LEU A 97 11.02 8.47 0.94
C LEU A 97 9.58 8.76 0.52
N THR A 98 9.44 9.38 -0.65
CA THR A 98 8.19 9.50 -1.40
C THR A 98 8.16 8.43 -2.48
N LYS A 99 7.17 7.55 -2.44
CA LYS A 99 6.96 6.49 -3.44
C LYS A 99 5.76 6.87 -4.28
N LEU A 100 5.85 6.57 -5.57
CA LEU A 100 4.86 6.91 -6.57
C LEU A 100 4.59 5.66 -7.40
N VAL A 101 3.31 5.33 -7.53
CA VAL A 101 2.83 4.29 -8.45
C VAL A 101 1.99 4.97 -9.52
N TYR A 102 2.30 4.69 -10.78
CA TYR A 102 1.49 5.18 -11.90
C TYR A 102 1.28 4.13 -12.98
N PHE A 103 0.16 4.22 -13.67
CA PHE A 103 -0.16 3.36 -14.81
C PHE A 103 0.21 4.05 -16.14
N SER A 104 0.74 3.27 -17.08
CA SER A 104 0.88 3.70 -18.49
C SER A 104 0.33 2.63 -19.42
N ARG A 105 -0.42 3.02 -20.46
CA ARG A 105 -0.81 2.10 -21.54
C ARG A 105 0.40 1.75 -22.41
N HIS A 106 0.34 0.61 -23.09
CA HIS A 106 1.22 0.40 -24.23
C HIS A 106 0.97 1.50 -25.26
N GLU A 107 2.00 2.28 -25.62
CA GLU A 107 1.92 3.13 -26.79
C GLU A 107 1.64 2.23 -28.00
N ASP A 108 0.66 2.61 -28.81
CA ASP A 108 0.52 2.06 -30.16
C ASP A 108 1.88 2.28 -30.84
N GLN A 109 2.68 1.21 -30.97
CA GLN A 109 3.84 1.25 -31.84
C GLN A 109 3.31 1.46 -33.26
N LEU A 110 3.16 2.71 -33.66
CA LEU A 110 3.16 3.11 -35.06
C LEU A 110 4.57 2.81 -35.57
N ILE A 111 4.82 1.54 -35.89
CA ILE A 111 5.93 1.16 -36.74
C ILE A 111 5.66 1.88 -38.06
N ASP A 112 6.30 3.03 -38.27
CA ASP A 112 6.36 3.76 -39.53
C ASP A 112 7.13 2.92 -40.54
N ASP A 113 6.56 1.77 -40.92
CA ASP A 113 7.11 0.89 -41.93
C ASP A 113 6.73 1.49 -43.30
N LYS A 114 7.38 2.60 -43.64
CA LYS A 114 7.29 3.29 -44.95
C LYS A 114 7.50 2.33 -46.14
N ARG A 115 7.99 1.11 -45.91
CA ARG A 115 8.14 0.06 -46.93
C ARG A 115 6.83 -0.63 -47.34
N LYS A 116 5.75 -0.54 -46.56
CA LYS A 116 4.46 -1.20 -46.92
C LYS A 116 3.46 -0.32 -47.67
N LYS A 117 3.68 1.00 -47.76
CA LYS A 117 2.80 1.91 -48.53
C LYS A 117 2.89 1.69 -50.05
N SER A 118 4.02 1.21 -50.57
CA SER A 118 4.25 1.05 -52.02
C SER A 118 3.52 -0.12 -52.68
N LEU A 119 3.04 -1.12 -51.92
CA LEU A 119 2.39 -2.32 -52.48
C LEU A 119 0.86 -2.28 -52.40
N LYS A 120 0.29 -1.49 -51.47
CA LYS A 120 -1.17 -1.36 -51.32
C LYS A 120 -1.83 -0.44 -52.35
N GLU A 121 -1.10 0.54 -52.90
CA GLU A 121 -1.64 1.40 -53.98
C GLU A 121 -1.74 0.70 -55.34
N LYS A 122 -1.06 -0.44 -55.55
CA LYS A 122 -1.05 -1.14 -56.84
C LYS A 122 -2.16 -2.19 -57.04
N LEU A 123 -2.97 -2.49 -56.02
CA LEU A 123 -3.91 -3.61 -56.08
C LEU A 123 -5.40 -3.28 -55.84
N GLY A 124 -5.78 -2.01 -55.72
CA GLY A 124 -7.16 -1.57 -56.00
C GLY A 124 -8.31 -2.40 -55.37
N VAL A 125 -8.18 -2.86 -54.12
CA VAL A 125 -9.29 -3.54 -53.42
C VAL A 125 -9.84 -2.64 -52.31
N SER A 126 -11.00 -2.07 -52.57
CA SER A 126 -11.85 -1.39 -51.58
C SER A 126 -12.88 -2.36 -50.98
N ASN A 127 -13.13 -2.18 -49.69
CA ASN A 127 -14.22 -2.69 -48.84
C ASN A 127 -14.02 -4.05 -48.14
N GLY A 128 -14.13 -4.02 -46.80
CA GLY A 128 -14.31 -5.20 -45.96
C GLY A 128 -13.71 -5.08 -44.57
N THR A 129 -14.46 -4.50 -43.64
CA THR A 129 -14.56 -4.81 -42.20
C THR A 129 -13.34 -5.30 -41.40
N ARG A 130 -13.16 -4.60 -40.26
CA ARG A 130 -12.53 -5.00 -38.98
C ARG A 130 -11.16 -4.36 -38.69
N ARG A 131 -11.24 -3.40 -37.76
CA ARG A 131 -10.15 -2.84 -36.95
C ARG A 131 -9.18 -3.96 -36.55
N SER A 132 -7.91 -3.80 -36.88
CA SER A 132 -6.85 -4.74 -36.52
C SER A 132 -5.83 -4.06 -35.63
N TYR A 133 -6.23 -3.59 -34.45
CA TYR A 133 -5.32 -3.46 -33.30
C TYR A 133 -6.14 -3.60 -32.02
N PRO A 134 -5.81 -4.58 -31.17
CA PRO A 134 -5.85 -4.30 -29.75
C PRO A 134 -4.50 -4.69 -29.17
N ILE A 135 -3.61 -3.71 -28.97
CA ILE A 135 -2.62 -3.86 -27.90
C ILE A 135 -3.26 -3.22 -26.67
N LEU A 136 -4.32 -3.86 -26.16
CA LEU A 136 -5.04 -3.43 -24.96
C LEU A 136 -4.36 -4.03 -23.75
N GLY A 137 -3.35 -3.32 -23.24
CA GLY A 137 -2.68 -3.61 -21.98
C GLY A 137 -1.92 -2.38 -21.48
N GLY A 138 -1.25 -2.50 -20.35
CA GLY A 138 -0.40 -1.44 -19.82
C GLY A 138 0.55 -1.93 -18.73
N ARG A 139 1.13 -0.99 -18.01
CA ARG A 139 2.14 -1.25 -16.98
C ARG A 139 1.90 -0.39 -15.76
N LEU A 140 2.06 -0.98 -14.58
CA LEU A 140 2.26 -0.24 -13.34
C LEU A 140 3.75 0.01 -13.16
N HIS A 141 4.10 1.28 -12.95
CA HIS A 141 5.46 1.75 -12.69
C HIS A 141 5.61 2.12 -11.23
N PHE A 142 6.77 1.79 -10.67
CA PHE A 142 7.14 2.11 -9.29
C PHE A 142 8.32 3.06 -9.34
N VAL A 143 8.19 4.23 -8.71
CA VAL A 143 9.23 5.25 -8.67
C VAL A 143 9.37 5.76 -7.24
N LYS A 144 10.60 6.03 -6.80
CA LYS A 144 10.87 6.59 -5.48
C LYS A 144 11.78 7.81 -5.55
N PHE A 145 11.54 8.75 -4.65
CA PHE A 145 12.33 9.95 -4.44
C PHE A 145 12.63 10.10 -2.95
N GLU A 146 13.76 10.74 -2.61
CA GLU A 146 13.97 11.20 -1.24
C GLU A 146 12.92 12.29 -0.93
N THR A 147 12.19 12.19 0.19
CA THR A 147 11.14 13.16 0.55
C THR A 147 11.69 14.58 0.67
N ILE A 148 12.97 14.73 1.05
CA ILE A 148 13.64 16.03 1.08
C ILE A 148 13.79 16.67 -0.32
N LYS A 149 13.80 15.85 -1.37
CA LYS A 149 13.83 16.23 -2.78
C LYS A 149 12.45 16.15 -3.43
N LEU A 150 11.38 16.41 -2.67
CA LEU A 150 10.00 16.37 -3.17
C LEU A 150 9.79 17.16 -4.48
N ASN A 151 10.54 18.24 -4.70
CA ASN A 151 10.47 19.00 -5.95
C ASN A 151 10.80 18.15 -7.19
N GLU A 152 11.77 17.23 -7.11
CA GLU A 152 12.11 16.32 -8.22
C GLU A 152 10.94 15.37 -8.52
N CYS A 153 10.21 14.93 -7.49
CA CYS A 153 8.98 14.15 -7.66
C CYS A 153 7.89 14.97 -8.37
N LEU A 154 7.70 16.23 -7.98
CA LEU A 154 6.73 17.13 -8.64
C LEU A 154 7.11 17.40 -10.10
N ASP A 155 8.39 17.62 -10.38
CA ASP A 155 8.91 17.81 -11.74
C ASP A 155 8.70 16.55 -12.59
N PHE A 156 8.89 15.36 -12.01
CA PHE A 156 8.59 14.09 -12.66
C PHE A 156 7.10 13.98 -13.01
N ILE A 157 6.20 14.23 -12.06
CA ILE A 157 4.74 14.21 -12.29
C ILE A 157 4.33 15.21 -13.37
N TYR A 158 4.93 16.40 -13.36
CA TYR A 158 4.67 17.43 -14.35
C TYR A 158 5.13 17.00 -15.75
N SER A 159 6.39 16.56 -15.88
CA SER A 159 6.99 16.17 -17.16
C SER A 159 6.27 14.99 -17.82
N LYS A 160 5.80 14.03 -17.02
CA LYS A 160 5.00 12.89 -17.48
C LYS A 160 3.52 13.21 -17.64
N ARG A 161 3.09 14.43 -17.31
CA ARG A 161 1.69 14.90 -17.35
C ARG A 161 0.72 14.03 -16.53
N LEU A 162 1.22 13.34 -15.50
CA LEU A 162 0.41 12.41 -14.69
C LEU A 162 -0.66 13.12 -13.85
N HIS A 163 -0.49 14.41 -13.61
CA HIS A 163 -1.42 15.26 -12.88
C HIS A 163 -2.69 15.63 -13.67
N ARG A 164 -2.74 15.37 -14.98
CA ARG A 164 -3.81 15.90 -15.84
C ARG A 164 -5.07 15.05 -15.90
N GLY A 165 -5.05 13.82 -15.39
CA GLY A 165 -6.14 12.86 -15.63
C GLY A 165 -6.16 12.43 -17.10
N GLY A 166 -6.25 11.15 -17.40
CA GLY A 166 -6.38 10.62 -18.77
C GLY A 166 -7.63 11.14 -19.50
N ILE A 167 -7.57 12.39 -20.00
CA ILE A 167 -8.53 12.98 -20.92
C ILE A 167 -7.83 13.07 -22.27
N ASP A 168 -8.44 12.44 -23.27
CA ASP A 168 -7.97 12.30 -24.65
C ASP A 168 -7.28 13.57 -25.23
N PRO A 169 -6.15 13.43 -25.96
CA PRO A 169 -5.57 14.52 -26.74
C PRO A 169 -6.39 14.91 -27.99
N HIS A 170 -7.47 14.18 -28.30
CA HIS A 170 -8.21 14.32 -29.57
C HIS A 170 -9.50 15.14 -29.49
N GLY A 171 -9.81 15.74 -28.34
CA GLY A 171 -10.76 16.85 -28.28
C GLY A 171 -10.09 18.12 -28.79
N TRP A 172 -10.41 18.54 -30.01
CA TRP A 172 -10.05 19.87 -30.53
C TRP A 172 -10.75 20.98 -29.74
N SER A 173 -10.24 21.25 -28.54
CA SER A 173 -10.52 22.46 -27.76
C SER A 173 -9.21 23.25 -27.71
N SER A 174 -9.15 24.36 -28.43
CA SER A 174 -7.97 25.24 -28.53
C SER A 174 -7.69 26.06 -27.26
N GLU A 175 -8.09 25.57 -26.09
CA GLU A 175 -7.84 26.21 -24.79
C GLU A 175 -7.42 25.16 -23.76
N PRO A 176 -6.37 25.41 -22.96
CA PRO A 176 -6.06 24.58 -21.81
C PRO A 176 -7.18 24.75 -20.78
N GLN A 177 -8.19 23.89 -20.83
CA GLN A 177 -9.06 23.69 -19.68
C GLN A 177 -8.20 23.04 -18.60
N VAL A 178 -7.61 23.88 -17.75
CA VAL A 178 -7.02 23.45 -16.50
C VAL A 178 -8.17 22.81 -15.74
N ASN A 179 -8.14 21.49 -15.62
CA ASN A 179 -9.05 20.81 -14.73
C ASN A 179 -8.59 21.17 -13.31
N GLU A 180 -9.00 22.36 -12.83
CA GLU A 180 -8.48 23.02 -11.60
C GLU A 180 -8.68 22.19 -10.32
N ASN A 181 -9.34 21.03 -10.43
CA ASN A 181 -9.61 20.11 -9.34
C ASN A 181 -9.18 18.67 -9.65
N ALA A 182 -8.10 18.44 -10.39
CA ALA A 182 -7.52 17.10 -10.45
C ALA A 182 -7.12 16.64 -9.03
N ILE A 183 -7.57 15.45 -8.64
CA ILE A 183 -7.36 14.87 -7.31
C ILE A 183 -6.34 13.74 -7.44
N ILE A 184 -5.31 13.77 -6.59
CA ILE A 184 -4.36 12.67 -6.46
C ILE A 184 -4.54 12.03 -5.09
N LYS A 185 -4.72 10.71 -5.06
CA LYS A 185 -4.76 9.95 -3.81
C LYS A 185 -3.34 9.79 -3.28
N ALA A 186 -3.14 10.14 -2.02
CA ALA A 186 -1.86 9.98 -1.35
C ALA A 186 -2.03 9.47 0.07
N THR A 187 -1.08 8.67 0.52
CA THR A 187 -0.99 8.19 1.89
C THR A 187 0.34 8.60 2.53
N GLY A 188 0.55 8.20 3.78
CA GLY A 188 1.70 8.58 4.59
C GLY A 188 1.54 9.96 5.23
N GLY A 189 2.28 10.23 6.30
CA GLY A 189 2.23 11.51 7.02
C GLY A 189 2.54 12.74 6.14
N GLY A 190 3.32 12.55 5.07
CA GLY A 190 3.64 13.60 4.10
C GLY A 190 2.46 14.03 3.22
N ALA A 191 1.44 13.20 3.04
CA ALA A 191 0.23 13.56 2.29
C ALA A 191 -0.47 14.78 2.91
N TYR A 192 -0.44 14.89 4.25
CA TYR A 192 -0.91 16.07 4.97
C TYR A 192 0.09 17.22 4.87
N LYS A 193 1.36 16.97 5.23
CA LYS A 193 2.41 18.00 5.33
C LYS A 193 2.67 18.76 4.03
N PHE A 194 2.52 18.11 2.88
CA PHE A 194 2.90 18.67 1.58
C PHE A 194 1.73 18.95 0.64
N ALA A 195 0.47 18.84 1.11
CA ALA A 195 -0.72 19.04 0.28
C ALA A 195 -0.70 20.38 -0.47
N ASP A 196 -0.35 21.48 0.21
CA ASP A 196 -0.31 22.81 -0.39
C ASP A 196 0.71 22.91 -1.53
N LYS A 197 1.87 22.24 -1.40
CA LYS A 197 2.89 22.23 -2.46
C LYS A 197 2.40 21.57 -3.74
N PHE A 198 1.61 20.50 -3.64
CA PHE A 198 1.00 19.87 -4.81
C PHE A 198 0.00 20.82 -5.47
N LYS A 199 -0.80 21.53 -4.67
CA LYS A 199 -1.74 22.52 -5.18
C LYS A 199 -1.05 23.69 -5.85
N GLU A 200 -0.03 24.26 -5.23
CA GLU A 200 0.75 25.38 -5.77
C GLU A 200 1.53 25.02 -7.04
N ARG A 201 2.18 23.84 -7.08
CA ARG A 201 3.09 23.47 -8.17
C ARG A 201 2.41 22.78 -9.33
N LEU A 202 1.35 22.03 -9.09
CA LEU A 202 0.69 21.19 -10.09
C LEU A 202 -0.80 21.52 -10.28
N GLY A 203 -1.38 22.39 -9.45
CA GLY A 203 -2.82 22.70 -9.50
C GLY A 203 -3.69 21.52 -9.07
N VAL A 204 -3.15 20.56 -8.30
CA VAL A 204 -3.87 19.35 -7.89
C VAL A 204 -4.14 19.34 -6.40
N SER A 205 -5.28 18.76 -6.00
CA SER A 205 -5.61 18.55 -4.59
C SER A 205 -5.21 17.14 -4.17
N ILE A 206 -4.72 16.99 -2.94
CA ILE A 206 -4.41 15.69 -2.36
C ILE A 206 -5.62 15.15 -1.60
N GLU A 207 -6.07 13.96 -1.98
CA GLU A 207 -7.03 13.16 -1.20
C GLU A 207 -6.23 12.18 -0.33
N LYS A 208 -6.26 12.41 0.99
CA LYS A 208 -5.50 11.61 1.94
C LYS A 208 -6.18 10.27 2.19
N GLU A 209 -5.41 9.20 2.07
CA GLU A 209 -5.79 7.85 2.46
C GLU A 209 -5.06 7.41 3.75
N ASP A 210 -5.62 6.45 4.47
CA ASP A 210 -4.99 5.89 5.68
C ASP A 210 -3.76 5.02 5.34
N GLU A 211 -2.66 5.24 6.03
CA GLU A 211 -1.36 4.59 5.75
C GLU A 211 -1.40 3.09 5.97
N MET A 212 -2.02 2.65 7.07
CA MET A 212 -2.09 1.23 7.40
C MET A 212 -3.03 0.50 6.44
N ASN A 213 -4.18 1.09 6.11
CA ASN A 213 -5.12 0.52 5.16
C ASN A 213 -4.51 0.39 3.76
N CYS A 214 -3.83 1.44 3.25
CA CYS A 214 -3.15 1.39 1.96
C CYS A 214 -2.04 0.33 1.92
N LEU A 215 -1.25 0.24 2.99
CA LEU A 215 -0.17 -0.73 3.11
C LEU A 215 -0.69 -2.18 3.07
N VAL A 216 -1.70 -2.50 3.89
CA VAL A 216 -2.29 -3.85 3.92
C VAL A 216 -2.99 -4.18 2.61
N ALA A 217 -3.75 -3.24 2.03
CA ALA A 217 -4.42 -3.44 0.75
C ALA A 217 -3.42 -3.67 -0.40
N GLY A 218 -2.34 -2.90 -0.45
CA GLY A 218 -1.27 -3.06 -1.44
C GLY A 218 -0.51 -4.37 -1.29
N ALA A 219 -0.18 -4.77 -0.05
CA ALA A 219 0.46 -6.05 0.23
C ALA A 219 -0.43 -7.23 -0.18
N ASN A 220 -1.70 -7.23 0.24
CA ASN A 220 -2.67 -8.26 -0.16
C ASN A 220 -2.84 -8.32 -1.68
N PHE A 221 -2.90 -7.17 -2.35
CA PHE A 221 -2.98 -7.11 -3.81
C PHE A 221 -1.79 -7.82 -4.46
N LEU A 222 -0.56 -7.47 -4.05
CA LEU A 222 0.65 -8.06 -4.62
C LEU A 222 0.76 -9.56 -4.33
N LEU A 223 0.56 -9.98 -3.07
CA LEU A 223 0.67 -11.38 -2.65
C LEU A 223 -0.37 -12.29 -3.31
N LYS A 224 -1.60 -11.78 -3.52
CA LYS A 224 -2.65 -12.55 -4.20
C LYS A 224 -2.44 -12.59 -5.70
N THR A 225 -2.03 -11.48 -6.29
CA THR A 225 -2.18 -11.27 -7.74
C THR A 225 -0.90 -11.53 -8.53
N ILE A 226 0.26 -11.22 -7.94
CA ILE A 226 1.52 -11.16 -8.66
C ILE A 226 2.36 -12.39 -8.34
N ARG A 227 2.66 -13.19 -9.36
CA ARG A 227 3.56 -14.35 -9.23
C ARG A 227 4.99 -13.88 -8.99
N HIS A 228 5.75 -14.66 -8.23
CA HIS A 228 7.15 -14.37 -7.88
C HIS A 228 7.36 -13.03 -7.16
N GLU A 229 6.32 -12.50 -6.51
CA GLU A 229 6.47 -11.33 -5.63
C GLU A 229 7.15 -11.71 -4.31
N ALA A 230 6.65 -12.75 -3.65
CA ALA A 230 7.16 -13.18 -2.35
C ALA A 230 8.34 -14.16 -2.50
N PHE A 231 9.31 -14.05 -1.60
CA PHE A 231 10.45 -14.96 -1.54
C PHE A 231 10.97 -15.13 -0.11
N THR A 232 11.66 -16.24 0.13
CA THR A 232 12.47 -16.47 1.32
C THR A 232 13.94 -16.34 0.96
N HIS A 233 14.76 -15.90 1.93
CA HIS A 233 16.20 -15.85 1.81
C HIS A 233 16.82 -16.54 3.04
N MET A 234 17.31 -17.76 2.85
CA MET A 234 17.89 -18.59 3.92
C MET A 234 19.27 -19.07 3.44
N GLU A 235 20.30 -18.93 4.28
CA GLU A 235 21.66 -19.42 3.97
C GLU A 235 22.20 -18.91 2.61
N GLY A 236 21.94 -17.64 2.27
CA GLY A 236 22.35 -17.05 0.99
C GLY A 236 21.50 -17.46 -0.21
N GLN A 237 20.49 -18.32 -0.04
CA GLN A 237 19.65 -18.82 -1.13
C GLN A 237 18.30 -18.10 -1.17
N LYS A 238 18.00 -17.45 -2.31
CA LYS A 238 16.69 -16.87 -2.61
C LYS A 238 15.78 -17.92 -3.24
N LYS A 239 14.59 -18.14 -2.65
CA LYS A 239 13.54 -19.01 -3.20
C LYS A 239 12.21 -18.28 -3.24
N PHE A 240 11.64 -18.12 -4.44
CA PHE A 240 10.31 -17.53 -4.58
C PHE A 240 9.24 -18.46 -4.00
N VAL A 241 8.24 -17.86 -3.36
CA VAL A 241 7.12 -18.56 -2.74
C VAL A 241 5.85 -18.14 -3.46
N GLN A 242 5.12 -19.13 -3.96
CA GLN A 242 3.77 -18.90 -4.46
C GLN A 242 2.81 -19.14 -3.30
N ILE A 243 2.16 -18.08 -2.83
CA ILE A 243 1.18 -18.17 -1.74
C ILE A 243 -0.16 -18.58 -2.34
N ASP A 244 -0.83 -19.56 -1.72
CA ASP A 244 -2.21 -19.88 -2.07
C ASP A 244 -3.11 -18.73 -1.60
N GLN A 245 -3.91 -18.19 -2.53
CA GLN A 245 -4.83 -17.09 -2.23
C GLN A 245 -5.87 -17.47 -1.16
N ASN A 246 -6.20 -18.76 -1.04
CA ASN A 246 -7.14 -19.27 -0.04
C ASN A 246 -6.51 -19.45 1.35
N ASP A 247 -5.19 -19.37 1.46
CA ASP A 247 -4.41 -19.63 2.69
C ASP A 247 -3.44 -18.48 3.01
N LEU A 248 -3.77 -17.26 2.56
CA LEU A 248 -2.92 -16.09 2.82
C LEU A 248 -2.95 -15.64 4.29
N PHE A 249 -4.06 -15.83 4.98
CA PHE A 249 -4.31 -15.27 6.31
C PHE A 249 -4.33 -16.37 7.38
N PRO A 250 -3.91 -16.06 8.63
CA PRO A 250 -3.38 -14.77 9.09
C PRO A 250 -1.88 -14.62 8.79
N TYR A 251 -1.40 -13.37 8.73
CA TYR A 251 0.03 -13.09 8.68
C TYR A 251 0.40 -11.83 9.47
N LEU A 252 1.68 -11.73 9.84
CA LEU A 252 2.25 -10.54 10.47
C LEU A 252 3.01 -9.73 9.42
N LEU A 253 2.54 -8.51 9.14
CA LEU A 253 3.22 -7.56 8.29
C LEU A 253 4.15 -6.69 9.12
N VAL A 254 5.46 -6.84 8.93
CA VAL A 254 6.48 -5.99 9.56
C VAL A 254 6.99 -4.99 8.54
N ASN A 255 6.46 -3.77 8.59
CA ASN A 255 6.86 -2.68 7.69
C ASN A 255 7.99 -1.87 8.31
N ILE A 256 9.18 -1.96 7.70
CA ILE A 256 10.40 -1.28 8.14
C ILE A 256 10.64 -0.05 7.26
N GLY A 257 10.31 1.12 7.80
CA GLY A 257 10.59 2.43 7.21
C GLY A 257 11.57 3.23 8.08
N SER A 258 11.29 4.52 8.28
CA SER A 258 12.05 5.34 9.24
C SER A 258 11.98 4.76 10.66
N GLY A 259 10.78 4.33 11.08
CA GLY A 259 10.55 3.42 12.21
C GLY A 259 10.00 2.07 11.73
N VAL A 260 9.47 1.25 12.63
CA VAL A 260 8.90 -0.07 12.31
C VAL A 260 7.46 -0.17 12.80
N SER A 261 6.60 -0.71 11.95
CA SER A 261 5.20 -1.03 12.28
C SER A 261 4.97 -2.53 12.12
N MET A 262 4.40 -3.16 13.15
CA MET A 262 4.01 -4.57 13.13
C MET A 262 2.49 -4.66 13.14
N ILE A 263 1.93 -5.23 12.09
CA ILE A 263 0.50 -5.27 11.83
C ILE A 263 0.08 -6.73 11.69
N LYS A 264 -0.87 -7.16 12.52
CA LYS A 264 -1.53 -8.46 12.37
C LYS A 264 -2.64 -8.31 11.34
N VAL A 265 -2.64 -9.17 10.33
CA VAL A 265 -3.63 -9.18 9.26
C VAL A 265 -4.37 -10.51 9.32
N ASP A 266 -5.63 -10.47 9.75
CA ASP A 266 -6.49 -11.65 9.93
C ASP A 266 -7.38 -11.91 8.70
N GLY A 267 -7.49 -10.94 7.78
CA GLY A 267 -8.28 -11.07 6.56
C GLY A 267 -8.40 -9.76 5.80
N ASP A 268 -9.15 -9.78 4.69
CA ASP A 268 -9.43 -8.57 3.92
C ASP A 268 -10.18 -7.53 4.76
N GLY A 269 -9.58 -6.35 4.92
CA GLY A 269 -10.11 -5.27 5.76
C GLY A 269 -10.10 -5.56 7.26
N LYS A 270 -9.46 -6.66 7.70
CA LYS A 270 -9.33 -7.06 9.11
C LYS A 270 -7.86 -7.08 9.51
N HIS A 271 -7.40 -5.95 10.05
CA HIS A 271 -6.03 -5.79 10.49
C HIS A 271 -5.92 -4.83 11.66
N GLU A 272 -4.91 -5.03 12.49
CA GLU A 272 -4.62 -4.19 13.64
C GLU A 272 -3.12 -4.01 13.83
N ARG A 273 -2.72 -2.83 14.27
CA ARG A 273 -1.33 -2.58 14.65
C ARG A 273 -1.08 -3.19 16.02
N VAL A 274 -0.33 -4.29 16.07
CA VAL A 274 -0.03 -5.01 17.31
C VAL A 274 1.19 -4.45 18.03
N SER A 275 2.14 -3.87 17.29
CA SER A 275 3.35 -3.30 17.89
C SER A 275 4.07 -2.35 16.93
N GLY A 276 5.16 -1.75 17.40
CA GLY A 276 6.13 -1.05 16.59
C GLY A 276 7.30 -0.55 17.42
N THR A 277 8.34 -0.08 16.73
CA THR A 277 9.52 0.51 17.37
C THR A 277 9.99 1.73 16.59
N ASN A 278 10.55 2.71 17.29
CA ASN A 278 11.22 3.84 16.66
C ASN A 278 12.63 3.48 16.17
N VAL A 279 13.14 2.30 16.51
CA VAL A 279 14.42 1.77 16.03
C VAL A 279 14.19 1.10 14.68
N GLY A 280 14.25 1.89 13.61
CA GLY A 280 14.08 1.42 12.23
C GLY A 280 15.22 1.86 11.32
N GLY A 281 14.94 1.95 10.02
CA GLY A 281 15.90 2.40 9.02
C GLY A 281 16.39 3.84 9.24
N GLY A 282 15.57 4.69 9.87
CA GLY A 282 15.97 6.05 10.24
C GLY A 282 17.04 6.08 11.33
N THR A 283 16.96 5.16 12.30
CA THR A 283 17.97 5.01 13.36
C THR A 283 19.27 4.46 12.79
N TYR A 284 19.20 3.40 11.98
CA TYR A 284 20.36 2.85 11.27
C TYR A 284 21.06 3.92 10.43
N TRP A 285 20.29 4.64 9.59
CA TRP A 285 20.84 5.67 8.73
C TRP A 285 21.41 6.86 9.50
N GLY A 286 20.68 7.35 10.51
CA GLY A 286 21.10 8.48 11.33
C GLY A 286 22.38 8.21 12.11
N LEU A 287 22.44 7.09 12.85
CA LEU A 287 23.63 6.70 13.61
C LEU A 287 24.79 6.35 12.69
N GLY A 288 24.54 5.55 11.64
CA GLY A 288 25.57 5.17 10.69
C GLY A 288 26.23 6.39 10.07
N ARG A 289 25.46 7.39 9.63
CA ARG A 289 26.00 8.64 9.10
C ARG A 289 26.84 9.43 10.12
N LEU A 290 26.40 9.48 11.39
CA LEU A 290 27.14 10.18 12.45
C LEU A 290 28.47 9.49 12.78
N LEU A 291 28.49 8.16 12.80
CA LEU A 291 29.64 7.36 13.20
C LEU A 291 30.67 7.14 12.08
N THR A 292 30.20 7.00 10.83
CA THR A 292 31.05 6.56 9.70
C THR A 292 31.32 7.67 8.67
N LYS A 293 30.60 8.80 8.76
CA LYS A 293 30.61 9.92 7.80
C LYS A 293 30.05 9.60 6.40
N CYS A 294 29.54 8.38 6.17
CA CYS A 294 28.92 7.97 4.90
C CYS A 294 27.86 8.98 4.42
N LYS A 295 27.75 9.14 3.10
CA LYS A 295 26.87 10.11 2.44
C LYS A 295 25.61 9.50 1.85
N SER A 296 25.59 8.19 1.63
CA SER A 296 24.41 7.48 1.15
C SER A 296 24.13 6.23 1.99
N PHE A 297 22.87 5.77 1.91
CA PHE A 297 22.45 4.51 2.52
C PHE A 297 23.21 3.32 1.92
N ASP A 298 23.45 3.32 0.61
CA ASP A 298 24.17 2.27 -0.10
C ASP A 298 25.63 2.16 0.36
N GLU A 299 26.31 3.28 0.56
CA GLU A 299 27.69 3.31 1.08
C GLU A 299 27.76 2.72 2.50
N LEU A 300 26.79 3.06 3.35
CA LEU A 300 26.72 2.53 4.71
C LEU A 300 26.45 1.01 4.72
N LEU A 301 25.59 0.53 3.83
CA LEU A 301 25.33 -0.90 3.65
C LEU A 301 26.57 -1.65 3.16
N GLU A 302 27.27 -1.11 2.17
CA GLU A 302 28.53 -1.67 1.67
C GLU A 302 29.61 -1.73 2.78
N LEU A 303 29.67 -0.70 3.62
CA LEU A 303 30.57 -0.69 4.78
C LEU A 303 30.19 -1.77 5.80
N SER A 304 28.89 -1.95 6.10
CA SER A 304 28.43 -2.97 7.05
C SER A 304 28.75 -4.40 6.61
N GLN A 305 28.79 -4.67 5.30
CA GLN A 305 29.13 -6.00 4.75
C GLN A 305 30.61 -6.37 4.99
N ARG A 306 31.47 -5.37 5.18
CA ARG A 306 32.91 -5.55 5.43
C ARG A 306 33.27 -5.37 6.90
N GLY A 307 32.31 -4.96 7.73
CA GLY A 307 32.50 -4.72 9.14
C GLY A 307 32.64 -6.02 9.93
N ASP A 308 33.34 -5.94 11.05
CA ASP A 308 33.37 -6.97 12.06
C ASP A 308 32.68 -6.43 13.32
N ASN A 309 31.52 -6.97 13.66
CA ASN A 309 30.75 -6.49 14.80
C ASN A 309 31.42 -6.87 16.14
N LYS A 310 32.27 -7.91 16.17
CA LYS A 310 33.00 -8.35 17.38
C LYS A 310 33.99 -7.29 17.90
N ALA A 311 34.36 -6.32 17.06
CA ALA A 311 35.22 -5.21 17.48
C ALA A 311 34.48 -4.13 18.29
N VAL A 312 33.14 -4.16 18.35
CA VAL A 312 32.30 -3.14 18.99
C VAL A 312 31.32 -3.77 19.98
N ASP A 313 30.67 -4.86 19.59
CA ASP A 313 29.69 -5.56 20.42
C ASP A 313 30.39 -6.39 21.50
N MET A 314 29.78 -6.48 22.67
CA MET A 314 30.15 -7.44 23.70
C MET A 314 29.33 -8.72 23.50
N LEU A 315 29.99 -9.84 23.25
CA LEU A 315 29.34 -11.12 23.07
C LEU A 315 29.17 -11.85 24.41
N VAL A 316 28.22 -12.79 24.48
CA VAL A 316 28.03 -13.67 25.64
C VAL A 316 29.34 -14.39 25.97
N GLY A 317 30.10 -14.83 24.95
CA GLY A 317 31.42 -15.44 25.13
C GLY A 317 32.46 -14.54 25.81
N ASP A 318 32.40 -13.22 25.59
CA ASP A 318 33.32 -12.24 26.20
C ASP A 318 33.06 -12.08 27.71
N ILE A 319 31.81 -12.29 28.14
CA ILE A 319 31.39 -12.20 29.54
C ILE A 319 31.71 -13.49 30.29
N TYR A 320 31.41 -14.64 29.68
CA TYR A 320 31.50 -15.95 30.34
C TYR A 320 32.77 -16.74 30.01
N GLY A 321 33.70 -16.15 29.25
CA GLY A 321 35.02 -16.72 28.99
C GLY A 321 35.03 -17.91 28.04
N GLY A 322 34.11 -17.94 27.06
CA GLY A 322 34.10 -18.95 25.99
C GLY A 322 33.61 -20.35 26.38
N LEU A 323 33.02 -20.52 27.56
CA LEU A 323 32.24 -21.72 27.88
C LEU A 323 30.85 -21.56 27.26
N ASP A 324 30.47 -22.46 26.36
CA ASP A 324 29.11 -22.51 25.82
C ASP A 324 28.12 -22.44 26.99
N TYR A 325 27.28 -21.42 26.98
CA TYR A 325 26.37 -21.13 28.07
C TYR A 325 25.21 -22.14 28.07
N THR A 326 25.50 -23.40 28.39
CA THR A 326 24.53 -24.49 28.48
C THR A 326 23.82 -24.46 29.83
N LYS A 327 23.08 -23.39 30.11
CA LYS A 327 22.12 -23.37 31.23
C LYS A 327 20.77 -22.86 30.75
N GLY A 328 19.90 -23.79 30.37
CA GLY A 328 18.44 -23.64 30.35
C GLY A 328 17.82 -22.70 29.32
N GLU A 329 18.57 -21.70 28.83
CA GLU A 329 18.09 -20.63 27.96
C GLU A 329 19.04 -20.44 26.76
N GLY A 330 19.36 -21.53 26.05
CA GLY A 330 19.68 -21.56 24.61
C GLY A 330 20.58 -20.51 23.93
N GLY A 331 21.50 -19.82 24.60
CA GLY A 331 22.42 -18.88 23.96
C GLY A 331 23.74 -19.52 23.52
N GLU A 332 24.01 -19.58 22.21
CA GLU A 332 25.35 -19.79 21.64
C GLU A 332 26.32 -18.66 22.01
N SER A 333 27.62 -18.96 22.03
CA SER A 333 28.67 -18.00 22.43
C SER A 333 28.81 -16.77 21.51
N ASP A 334 28.30 -16.84 20.28
CA ASP A 334 28.32 -15.78 19.28
C ASP A 334 27.13 -14.79 19.36
N TYR A 335 26.20 -14.94 20.32
CA TYR A 335 25.15 -13.95 20.53
C TYR A 335 25.69 -12.65 21.14
N VAL A 336 25.20 -11.51 20.65
CA VAL A 336 25.39 -10.19 21.29
C VAL A 336 24.63 -10.19 22.61
N ASP A 337 25.33 -9.91 23.71
CA ASP A 337 24.67 -9.79 25.00
C ASP A 337 23.97 -8.42 25.15
N ASN A 338 22.71 -8.45 25.57
CA ASN A 338 21.90 -7.27 25.86
C ASN A 338 21.57 -7.14 27.36
N SER A 339 22.22 -7.94 28.22
CA SER A 339 22.06 -7.81 29.67
C SER A 339 22.76 -6.52 30.14
N TYR A 340 21.98 -5.45 30.28
CA TYR A 340 22.49 -4.17 30.75
C TYR A 340 23.10 -4.30 32.15
N LYS A 341 24.33 -3.78 32.32
CA LYS A 341 24.84 -3.33 33.63
C LYS A 341 23.89 -2.24 34.15
N GLN A 342 23.12 -2.55 35.19
CA GLN A 342 22.55 -1.52 36.07
C GLN A 342 23.66 -0.81 36.84
#